data_AF-A0A1Y5E481-F1
#
_entry.id   AF-A0A1Y5E481-F1
#
_cell.length_a   1.000
_cell.length_b   1.000
_cell.length_c   1.000
_cell.angle_alpha   90.00
_cell.angle_beta   90.00
_cell.angle_gamma   90.00
#
_symmetry.space_group_name_H-M   'P 1'
#
loop_
_entity.id
_entity.type
_entity.pdbx_description
1 polymer ?
#
loop_
_entity_poly.entity_id
_entity_poly.type
_entity_poly.pdbx_seq_one_letter_code
_entity_poly.pdbx_strand_id
1 'polypeptide(L)'
;MNAQGIQDRYVGYYYPSPQQVELYCARLPMLADINKKRRVGFIIGIKNGMNRQQYESPYAVFAKGAKSTKLIIISKTEGYLNTVYRARALLADLSTSARTTPIFAKSKAPEELTFLDLISLLGFQSVTLSDGDSFAHQIRVLPQKHPNCLKTKKS
;
A
#
# COMPACT_ATOMS: atom_id res chain seq x y z
N MET A 1 -17.21 11.97 23.05
CA MET A 1 -15.94 11.33 23.44
C MET A 1 -15.01 11.38 22.25
N ASN A 2 -14.02 12.28 22.28
CA ASN A 2 -13.17 12.57 21.13
C ASN A 2 -12.16 11.45 20.92
N ALA A 3 -12.29 10.70 19.83
CA ALA A 3 -11.30 9.74 19.39
C ALA A 3 -10.10 10.47 18.79
N GLN A 4 -9.29 11.14 19.63
CA GLN A 4 -7.88 11.38 19.33
C GLN A 4 -7.17 10.04 19.42
N GLY A 5 -7.44 9.17 18.44
CA GLY A 5 -6.66 7.95 18.25
C GLY A 5 -5.23 8.38 17.99
N ILE A 6 -4.31 7.92 18.84
CA ILE A 6 -2.86 8.14 18.74
C ILE A 6 -2.48 8.22 17.27
N GLN A 7 -2.15 9.43 16.83
CA GLN A 7 -1.69 9.67 15.48
C GLN A 7 -0.54 8.69 15.23
N ASP A 8 -0.61 7.94 14.14
CA ASP A 8 0.34 6.85 13.87
C ASP A 8 1.77 7.40 14.03
N ARG A 9 2.62 6.77 14.85
CA ARG A 9 3.96 7.27 15.22
C ARG A 9 4.93 7.49 14.05
N TYR A 10 4.49 7.17 12.83
CA TYR A 10 5.19 7.37 11.57
C TYR A 10 4.88 8.74 10.96
N VAL A 11 3.76 9.36 11.34
CA VAL A 11 3.42 10.74 11.01
C VAL A 11 4.40 11.67 11.74
N GLY A 12 4.94 12.66 11.03
CA GLY A 12 5.98 13.57 11.53
C GLY A 12 7.38 12.96 11.60
N TYR A 13 7.53 11.65 11.35
CA TYR A 13 8.84 10.99 11.26
C TYR A 13 9.20 10.58 9.82
N TYR A 14 8.26 9.98 9.08
CA TYR A 14 8.46 9.57 7.68
C TYR A 14 7.68 10.41 6.68
N TYR A 15 6.55 11.00 7.09
CA TYR A 15 5.63 11.74 6.23
C TYR A 15 4.78 12.73 7.06
N PRO A 16 4.27 13.83 6.50
CA PRO A 16 3.37 14.75 7.18
C PRO A 16 2.01 14.09 7.46
N SER A 17 1.16 14.73 8.25
CA SER A 17 -0.22 14.25 8.47
C SER A 17 -0.95 14.09 7.12
N PRO A 18 -1.51 12.91 6.79
CA PRO A 18 -2.22 12.74 5.53
C PRO A 18 -3.39 13.71 5.41
N GLN A 19 -3.40 14.53 4.37
CA GLN A 19 -4.50 15.48 4.13
C GLN A 19 -5.77 14.76 3.68
N GLN A 20 -5.61 13.60 3.05
CA GLN A 20 -6.70 12.76 2.56
C GLN A 20 -6.47 11.30 2.97
N VAL A 21 -7.55 10.66 3.41
CA VAL A 21 -7.58 9.23 3.73
C VAL A 21 -8.67 8.56 2.91
N GLU A 22 -8.27 7.64 2.04
CA GLU A 22 -9.17 6.81 1.24
C GLU A 22 -9.43 5.46 1.93
N LEU A 23 -10.62 4.92 1.71
CA LEU A 23 -10.95 3.56 2.09
C LEU A 23 -10.91 2.67 0.85
N TYR A 24 -10.13 1.61 0.93
CA TYR A 24 -10.11 0.56 -0.08
C TYR A 24 -10.73 -0.71 0.50
N CYS A 25 -11.77 -1.21 -0.16
CA CYS A 25 -12.46 -2.44 0.23
C CYS A 25 -11.88 -3.62 -0.52
N ALA A 26 -11.27 -4.56 0.23
CA ALA A 26 -10.66 -5.74 -0.36
C ALA A 26 -11.68 -6.55 -1.18
N ARG A 27 -11.31 -6.87 -2.42
CA ARG A 27 -12.14 -7.68 -3.33
C ARG A 27 -11.96 -9.17 -3.09
N LEU A 28 -10.79 -9.55 -2.58
CA LEU A 28 -10.39 -10.93 -2.28
C LEU A 28 -10.15 -11.11 -0.77
N PRO A 29 -10.40 -12.32 -0.23
CA PRO A 29 -10.05 -12.62 1.16
C PRO A 29 -8.54 -12.70 1.33
N MET A 30 -8.03 -12.25 2.49
CA MET A 30 -6.62 -12.41 2.87
C MET A 30 -6.20 -13.88 2.79
N LEU A 31 -4.97 -14.14 2.34
CA LEU A 31 -4.42 -15.50 2.31
C LEU A 31 -4.24 -16.05 3.74
N ALA A 32 -4.56 -17.33 3.94
CA ALA A 32 -4.68 -17.95 5.27
C ALA A 32 -3.35 -18.00 6.05
N ASP A 33 -2.22 -18.09 5.37
CA ASP A 33 -0.88 -18.33 5.93
C ASP A 33 -0.03 -17.04 6.02
N ILE A 34 -0.68 -15.88 5.94
CA ILE A 34 -0.03 -14.58 5.97
C ILE A 34 0.44 -14.20 7.38
N ASN A 35 1.72 -13.88 7.48
CA ASN A 35 2.37 -13.46 8.71
C ASN A 35 3.41 -12.35 8.44
N LYS A 36 4.06 -11.86 9.50
CA LYS A 36 5.10 -10.82 9.40
C LYS A 36 6.22 -11.21 8.46
N LYS A 37 6.71 -12.46 8.52
CA LYS A 37 7.81 -12.96 7.67
C LYS A 37 7.44 -12.88 6.18
N ARG A 38 6.20 -13.25 5.81
CA ARG A 38 5.73 -13.14 4.41
C ARG A 38 5.64 -11.70 3.94
N ARG A 39 5.12 -10.78 4.75
CA ARG A 39 5.09 -9.35 4.41
C ARG A 39 6.49 -8.75 4.26
N VAL A 40 7.42 -9.09 5.15
CA VAL A 40 8.83 -8.67 5.03
C VAL A 40 9.46 -9.25 3.77
N GLY A 41 9.25 -10.53 3.48
CA GLY A 41 9.72 -11.17 2.24
C GLY A 41 9.18 -10.49 0.99
N PHE A 42 7.92 -10.07 1.00
CA PHE A 42 7.34 -9.26 -0.07
C PHE A 42 8.05 -7.92 -0.27
N ILE A 43 8.34 -7.17 0.82
CA ILE A 43 9.10 -5.92 0.73
C ILE A 43 10.51 -6.16 0.18
N ILE A 44 11.17 -7.23 0.61
CA ILE A 44 12.49 -7.63 0.07
C ILE A 44 12.39 -7.91 -1.43
N GLY A 45 11.36 -8.63 -1.87
CA GLY A 45 11.10 -8.90 -3.27
C GLY A 45 10.95 -7.63 -4.11
N ILE A 46 10.16 -6.66 -3.64
CA ILE A 46 10.03 -5.35 -4.32
C ILE A 46 11.38 -4.65 -4.40
N LYS A 47 12.11 -4.55 -3.28
CA LYS A 47 13.41 -3.88 -3.24
C LYS A 47 14.44 -4.54 -4.16
N ASN A 48 14.45 -5.87 -4.23
CA ASN A 48 15.32 -6.59 -5.15
C ASN A 48 14.98 -6.27 -6.61
N GLY A 49 13.69 -6.11 -6.94
CA GLY A 49 13.26 -5.65 -8.26
C GLY A 49 13.70 -4.22 -8.57
N MET A 50 13.59 -3.32 -7.60
CA MET A 50 14.05 -1.92 -7.74
C MET A 50 15.58 -1.85 -7.92
N ASN A 51 16.35 -2.65 -7.18
CA ASN A 51 17.82 -2.63 -7.23
C ASN A 51 18.41 -3.26 -8.50
N ARG A 52 17.59 -3.97 -9.30
CA ARG A 52 18.01 -4.52 -10.60
C ARG A 52 17.91 -3.51 -11.74
N GLN A 53 17.28 -2.36 -11.50
CA GLN A 53 17.19 -1.29 -12.50
C GLN A 53 18.55 -0.62 -12.68
N GLN A 54 18.81 -0.09 -13.88
CA GLN A 54 20.08 0.61 -14.19
C GLN A 54 20.22 1.94 -13.44
N TYR A 55 19.11 2.52 -13.00
CA TYR A 55 19.05 3.79 -12.30
C TYR A 55 18.39 3.63 -10.94
N GLU A 56 18.71 4.54 -10.03
CA GLU A 56 18.09 4.56 -8.70
C GLU A 56 16.58 4.80 -8.81
N SER A 57 15.79 4.01 -8.09
CA SER A 57 14.36 4.24 -8.00
C SER A 57 14.07 5.60 -7.34
N PRO A 58 13.16 6.43 -7.87
CA PRO A 58 12.85 7.75 -7.31
C PRO A 58 12.01 7.71 -6.02
N TYR A 59 11.75 6.52 -5.48
CA TYR A 59 11.03 6.32 -4.22
C TYR A 59 11.66 5.22 -3.37
N ALA A 60 11.39 5.26 -2.07
CA ALA A 60 11.69 4.20 -1.12
C ALA A 60 10.38 3.50 -0.72
N VAL A 61 10.44 2.18 -0.52
CA VAL A 61 9.30 1.37 -0.04
C VAL A 61 9.70 0.54 1.17
N PHE A 62 8.87 0.53 2.20
CA PHE A 62 9.11 -0.23 3.42
C PHE A 62 7.82 -0.52 4.20
N ALA A 63 7.88 -1.51 5.08
CA ALA A 63 6.77 -1.83 5.98
C ALA A 63 7.10 -1.48 7.43
N LYS A 64 6.10 -0.99 8.17
CA LYS A 64 6.18 -0.64 9.58
C LYS A 64 5.02 -1.26 10.38
N GLY A 65 5.05 -1.06 11.69
CA GLY A 65 4.19 -1.70 12.67
C GLY A 65 4.80 -3.01 13.20
N ALA A 66 4.39 -3.41 14.41
CA ALA A 66 4.91 -4.63 15.06
C ALA A 66 4.77 -5.88 14.18
N LYS A 67 3.66 -5.96 13.43
CA LYS A 67 3.33 -7.04 12.48
C LYS A 67 3.67 -6.70 11.02
N SER A 68 4.33 -5.58 10.74
CA SER A 68 4.64 -5.10 9.38
C SER A 68 3.40 -4.93 8.49
N THR A 69 2.29 -4.41 9.04
CA THR A 69 0.99 -4.28 8.34
C THR A 69 0.77 -2.91 7.71
N LYS A 70 1.70 -1.97 7.86
CA LYS A 70 1.60 -0.62 7.30
C LYS A 70 2.67 -0.45 6.22
N LEU A 71 2.26 -0.38 4.96
CA LEU A 71 3.15 -0.11 3.84
C LEU A 71 3.36 1.40 3.71
N ILE A 72 4.60 1.84 3.51
CA ILE A 72 4.96 3.24 3.35
C ILE A 72 5.84 3.36 2.10
N ILE A 73 5.50 4.33 1.26
CA ILE A 73 6.21 4.70 0.03
C ILE A 73 6.53 6.18 0.12
N ILE A 74 7.81 6.53 0.14
CA ILE A 74 8.28 7.93 0.25
C ILE A 74 9.07 8.29 -1.00
N SER A 75 8.79 9.45 -1.56
CA SER A 75 9.61 9.99 -2.63
C SER A 75 11.04 10.26 -2.17
N LYS A 76 12.02 9.94 -3.01
CA LYS A 76 13.41 10.40 -2.85
C LYS A 76 13.74 11.56 -3.78
N THR A 77 12.84 11.87 -4.71
CA THR A 77 13.02 12.90 -5.73
C THR A 77 11.90 13.92 -5.62
N GLU A 78 12.25 15.20 -5.64
CA GLU A 78 11.26 16.27 -5.60
C GLU A 78 10.25 16.14 -6.76
N GLY A 79 8.97 16.42 -6.48
CA GLY A 79 7.90 16.33 -7.46
C GLY A 79 7.43 14.91 -7.80
N TYR A 80 8.14 13.83 -7.47
CA TYR A 80 7.75 12.50 -7.94
C TYR A 80 6.41 11.99 -7.34
N LEU A 81 6.11 12.31 -6.06
CA LEU A 81 4.85 11.91 -5.40
C LEU A 81 4.05 13.06 -4.78
N ASN A 82 4.17 14.30 -5.25
CA ASN A 82 3.54 15.48 -4.62
C ASN A 82 2.05 15.70 -4.94
N THR A 83 1.37 14.74 -5.58
CA THR A 83 -0.08 14.82 -5.86
C THR A 83 -0.75 13.46 -5.73
N VAL A 84 -2.06 13.45 -5.46
CA VAL A 84 -2.86 12.22 -5.44
C VAL A 84 -2.85 11.48 -6.79
N TYR A 85 -2.77 12.22 -7.89
CA TYR A 85 -2.72 11.64 -9.24
C TYR A 85 -1.40 10.89 -9.47
N ARG A 86 -0.25 11.47 -9.07
CA ARG A 86 1.05 10.80 -9.13
C ARG A 86 1.11 9.59 -8.21
N ALA A 87 0.55 9.70 -7.00
CA ALA A 87 0.44 8.56 -6.08
C ALA A 87 -0.38 7.40 -6.68
N ARG A 88 -1.53 7.69 -7.29
CA ARG A 88 -2.36 6.68 -7.96
C ARG A 88 -1.69 6.10 -9.21
N ALA A 89 -0.97 6.93 -9.99
CA ALA A 89 -0.18 6.45 -11.13
C ALA A 89 0.89 5.45 -10.69
N LEU A 90 1.63 5.73 -9.61
CA LEU A 90 2.59 4.78 -9.06
C LEU A 90 1.93 3.46 -8.63
N LEU A 91 0.76 3.50 -7.97
CA LEU A 91 0.02 2.28 -7.60
C LEU A 91 -0.43 1.49 -8.84
N ALA A 92 -0.80 2.17 -9.93
CA ALA A 92 -1.10 1.53 -11.20
C ALA A 92 0.13 0.86 -11.81
N ASP A 93 1.29 1.54 -11.85
CA ASP A 93 2.55 0.97 -12.33
C ASP A 93 2.98 -0.26 -11.51
N LEU A 94 2.86 -0.18 -10.18
CA LEU A 94 3.13 -1.29 -9.28
C LEU A 94 2.18 -2.47 -9.52
N SER A 95 0.99 -2.24 -10.07
CA SER A 95 0.07 -3.32 -10.44
C SER A 95 0.63 -4.18 -11.58
N THR A 96 1.32 -3.58 -12.56
CA THR A 96 1.99 -4.32 -13.64
C THR A 96 3.05 -5.26 -13.08
N SER A 97 3.84 -4.80 -12.10
CA SER A 97 4.84 -5.64 -11.42
C SER A 97 4.20 -6.67 -10.50
N ALA A 98 3.07 -6.35 -9.84
CA ALA A 98 2.35 -7.28 -8.97
C ALA A 98 1.86 -8.54 -9.73
N ARG A 99 1.44 -8.39 -10.99
CA ARG A 99 0.93 -9.48 -11.84
C ARG A 99 1.95 -10.57 -12.15
N THR A 100 3.24 -10.25 -12.12
CA THR A 100 4.30 -11.24 -12.34
C THR A 100 4.64 -12.06 -11.08
N THR A 101 4.06 -11.70 -9.92
CA THR A 101 4.32 -12.42 -8.68
C THR A 101 3.59 -13.76 -8.63
N PRO A 102 4.17 -14.80 -8.01
CA PRO A 102 3.50 -16.09 -7.83
C PRO A 102 2.18 -16.02 -7.05
N ILE A 103 1.96 -14.94 -6.28
CA ILE A 103 0.72 -14.69 -5.54
C ILE A 103 -0.43 -14.43 -6.52
N PHE A 104 -0.18 -13.64 -7.57
CA PHE A 104 -1.18 -13.29 -8.58
C PHE A 104 -1.30 -14.33 -9.69
N ALA A 105 -0.19 -14.98 -10.06
CA ALA A 105 -0.19 -16.03 -11.09
C ALA A 105 -1.13 -17.21 -10.77
N LYS A 106 -1.48 -17.41 -9.48
CA LYS A 106 -2.43 -18.46 -9.03
C LYS A 106 -3.89 -17.99 -8.99
N SER A 107 -4.15 -16.72 -9.27
CA SER A 107 -5.51 -16.17 -9.33
C SER A 107 -6.15 -16.47 -10.68
N LYS A 108 -7.50 -16.48 -10.73
CA LYS A 108 -8.24 -16.81 -11.96
C LYS A 108 -8.17 -15.72 -13.04
N ALA A 109 -7.93 -14.46 -12.65
CA ALA A 109 -7.87 -13.31 -13.56
C ALA A 109 -6.82 -12.31 -13.05
N PRO A 110 -5.51 -12.62 -13.17
CA PRO A 110 -4.43 -11.76 -12.67
C PRO A 110 -4.44 -10.35 -13.29
N GLU A 111 -4.87 -10.22 -14.55
CA GLU A 111 -5.03 -8.97 -15.29
C GLU A 111 -5.99 -7.99 -14.60
N GLU A 112 -7.02 -8.49 -13.92
CA GLU A 112 -8.01 -7.70 -13.19
C GLU A 112 -7.53 -7.26 -11.79
N LEU A 113 -6.37 -7.78 -11.33
CA LEU A 113 -5.84 -7.48 -10.01
C LEU A 113 -4.91 -6.26 -10.03
N THR A 114 -5.01 -5.46 -8.97
CA THR A 114 -4.23 -4.26 -8.73
C THR A 114 -3.22 -4.46 -7.59
N PHE A 115 -2.29 -3.53 -7.44
CA PHE A 115 -1.39 -3.51 -6.29
C PHE A 115 -2.14 -3.42 -4.95
N LEU A 116 -3.30 -2.74 -4.91
CA LEU A 116 -4.14 -2.69 -3.70
C LEU A 116 -4.73 -4.06 -3.35
N ASP A 117 -5.08 -4.89 -4.35
CA ASP A 117 -5.48 -6.28 -4.10
C ASP A 117 -4.31 -7.08 -3.53
N LEU A 118 -3.09 -6.89 -4.04
CA LEU A 118 -1.91 -7.62 -3.59
C LEU A 118 -1.64 -7.35 -2.11
N ILE A 119 -1.62 -6.07 -1.73
CA ILE A 119 -1.34 -5.71 -0.34
C ILE A 119 -2.51 -6.16 0.57
N SER A 120 -3.75 -6.19 0.08
CA SER A 120 -4.89 -6.71 0.84
C SER A 120 -4.80 -8.23 1.06
N LEU A 121 -4.41 -8.99 0.03
CA LEU A 121 -4.16 -10.43 0.10
C LEU A 121 -3.05 -10.76 1.10
N LEU A 122 -2.03 -9.91 1.17
CA LEU A 122 -0.90 -9.98 2.11
C LEU A 122 -1.22 -9.42 3.51
N GLY A 123 -2.45 -8.98 3.76
CA GLY A 123 -2.90 -8.51 5.06
C GLY A 123 -2.27 -7.20 5.51
N PHE A 124 -1.86 -6.34 4.57
CA PHE A 124 -1.58 -4.94 4.90
C PHE A 124 -2.89 -4.22 5.22
N GLN A 125 -2.84 -3.34 6.22
CA GLN A 125 -3.97 -2.56 6.73
C GLN A 125 -3.98 -1.14 6.16
N SER A 126 -2.83 -0.67 5.66
CA SER A 126 -2.73 0.62 5.00
C SER A 126 -1.54 0.67 4.05
N VAL A 127 -1.64 1.53 3.05
CA VAL A 127 -0.50 2.08 2.31
C VAL A 127 -0.51 3.60 2.46
N THR A 128 0.66 4.19 2.67
CA THR A 128 0.83 5.65 2.69
C THR A 128 1.89 6.04 1.67
N LEU A 129 1.53 6.96 0.78
CA LEU A 129 2.41 7.53 -0.25
C LEU A 129 2.64 9.00 0.09
N SER A 130 3.87 9.46 0.03
CA SER A 130 4.21 10.84 0.40
C SER A 130 5.42 11.33 -0.36
N ASP A 131 5.51 12.65 -0.55
CA ASP A 131 6.72 13.32 -1.03
C ASP A 131 7.76 13.52 0.09
N GLY A 132 7.43 13.22 1.34
CA GLY A 132 8.29 13.40 2.51
C GLY A 132 8.29 14.83 3.07
N ASP A 133 7.50 15.74 2.51
CA ASP A 133 7.47 17.15 2.87
C ASP A 133 6.04 17.63 3.16
N SER A 134 5.29 18.00 2.13
CA SER A 134 3.99 18.67 2.26
C SER A 134 2.82 17.79 1.87
N PHE A 135 3.03 16.68 1.17
CA PHE A 135 1.96 15.81 0.67
C PHE A 135 2.03 14.41 1.30
N ALA A 136 0.89 13.94 1.82
CA ALA A 136 0.72 12.53 2.19
C ALA A 136 -0.69 12.02 1.86
N HIS A 137 -0.75 10.92 1.12
CA HIS A 137 -1.96 10.19 0.78
C HIS A 137 -1.99 8.85 1.49
N GLN A 138 -3.02 8.59 2.30
CA GLN A 138 -3.18 7.31 2.97
C GLN A 138 -4.40 6.56 2.44
N ILE A 139 -4.19 5.29 2.09
CA ILE A 139 -5.27 4.35 1.76
C ILE A 139 -5.35 3.32 2.88
N ARG A 140 -6.50 3.26 3.55
CA ARG A 140 -6.81 2.23 4.54
C ARG A 140 -7.46 1.04 3.85
N VAL A 141 -6.89 -0.13 4.07
CA VAL A 141 -7.36 -1.39 3.50
C VAL A 141 -8.31 -2.06 4.48
N LEU A 142 -9.55 -2.24 4.05
CA LEU A 142 -10.60 -2.85 4.84
C LEU A 142 -10.88 -4.27 4.35
N PRO A 143 -11.14 -5.23 5.26
CA PRO A 143 -11.60 -6.55 4.87
C PRO A 143 -12.90 -6.48 4.05
N GLN A 144 -13.09 -7.46 3.15
CA GLN A 144 -14.27 -7.53 2.29
C GLN A 144 -15.61 -7.44 3.04
N LYS A 145 -15.68 -8.01 4.25
CA LYS A 145 -16.87 -8.05 5.10
C LYS A 145 -17.01 -6.84 6.04
N HIS A 146 -16.15 -5.83 5.91
CA HIS A 146 -16.21 -4.66 6.78
C HIS A 146 -17.50 -3.86 6.54
N PRO A 147 -18.19 -3.33 7.58
CA PRO A 147 -19.47 -2.62 7.42
C PRO A 147 -19.44 -1.49 6.39
N ASN A 148 -18.36 -0.70 6.35
CA ASN A 148 -18.19 0.38 5.37
C ASN A 148 -18.05 -0.11 3.91
N CYS A 149 -17.69 -1.38 3.70
CA CYS A 149 -17.59 -2.00 2.37
C CYS A 149 -18.89 -2.66 1.91
N LEU A 150 -19.79 -2.97 2.85
CA LEU A 150 -21.11 -3.51 2.53
C LEU A 150 -22.08 -2.41 2.11
N LYS A 151 -21.91 -1.19 2.65
CA LYS A 151 -22.74 -0.02 2.31
C LYS A 151 -22.54 0.45 0.86
N THR A 152 -21.33 0.30 0.31
CA THR A 152 -20.98 0.77 -1.04
C THR A 152 -21.48 -0.16 -2.17
N LYS A 153 -21.94 -1.38 -1.86
CA LYS A 153 -22.53 -2.30 -2.87
C LYS A 153 -24.03 -2.13 -3.10
N LYS A 154 -24.69 -1.26 -2.32
CA LYS A 154 -26.16 -1.09 -2.33
C LYS A 154 -26.64 0.16 -3.09
N SER A 155 -25.77 0.88 -3.80
CA SER A 155 -26.15 1.94 -4.75
C SER A 155 -25.74 1.54 -6.15
#